data_AF-I4AKV2-F1
#
_entry.id   AF-I4AKV2-F1
#
_cell.length_a   1.000
_cell.length_b   1.000
_cell.length_c   1.000
_cell.angle_alpha   90.00
_cell.angle_beta   90.00
_cell.angle_gamma   90.00
#
_symmetry.space_group_name_H-M   'P 1'
#
loop_
_entity.id
_entity.type
_entity.pdbx_description
1 polymer ?
#
loop_
_entity_poly.entity_id
_entity_poly.type
_entity_poly.pdbx_seq_one_letter_code
_entity_poly.pdbx_strand_id
1 'polypeptide(L)'
;MQKANLLTYFLFVYFYEIEQKLNSTQNKLELIKFQSEEANTDEFLKRYFKNFLSVHNSIKDTEIKKLELQIDSETHQIDTKELFNYQIKNIFLPEELTSIQKQEITKSKKSVYTNPDLYLEISDGITLFYESVELKSTKNDTIPGSSVQQILPFEWVIFIKRNVNSVSVATGFYINSITKKLSFPDRSPRPQVGFKNLVDWNKKYRKEEKKTLFIENNSQINTEKLKLLIDWQDYLASEWLEIIKSDFSKKNEKWFNNALRKFSIKFLEYTENLNEEEKNNLKLKLRNLIK
;
A
#
# COMPACT_ATOMS: atom_id res chain seq x y z
N MET A 1 -6.51 -7.54 11.32
CA MET A 1 -5.45 -8.30 10.62
C MET A 1 -6.02 -9.62 10.16
N GLN A 2 -5.66 -10.10 8.97
CA GLN A 2 -5.93 -11.49 8.57
C GLN A 2 -5.07 -12.40 9.47
N LYS A 3 -5.67 -13.48 9.99
CA LYS A 3 -4.93 -14.49 10.76
C LYS A 3 -3.85 -15.07 9.85
N ALA A 4 -2.60 -15.12 10.31
CA ALA A 4 -1.51 -15.68 9.51
C ALA A 4 -1.84 -17.14 9.15
N ASN A 5 -1.85 -17.42 7.85
CA ASN A 5 -2.08 -18.75 7.30
C ASN A 5 -0.88 -19.17 6.45
N LEU A 6 -0.85 -20.44 6.03
CA LEU A 6 0.24 -20.98 5.22
C LEU A 6 0.44 -20.21 3.90
N LEU A 7 -0.64 -19.77 3.25
CA LEU A 7 -0.56 -18.91 2.06
C LEU A 7 0.18 -17.61 2.35
N THR A 8 -0.11 -16.95 3.47
CA THR A 8 0.55 -15.70 3.89
C THR A 8 2.05 -15.93 4.07
N TYR A 9 2.44 -17.02 4.72
CA TYR A 9 3.85 -17.39 4.88
C TYR A 9 4.54 -17.66 3.55
N PHE A 10 3.88 -18.40 2.64
CA PHE A 10 4.37 -18.61 1.29
C PHE A 10 4.63 -17.28 0.57
N LEU A 11 3.68 -16.36 0.58
CA LEU A 11 3.82 -15.06 -0.10
C LEU A 11 4.96 -14.23 0.47
N PHE A 12 5.18 -14.25 1.79
CA PHE A 12 6.29 -13.54 2.42
C PHE A 12 7.65 -14.02 1.92
N VAL A 13 7.86 -15.35 1.89
CA VAL A 13 9.10 -15.94 1.37
C VAL A 13 9.18 -15.69 -0.14
N TYR A 14 8.08 -15.89 -0.86
CA TYR A 14 8.00 -15.71 -2.31
C TYR A 14 8.40 -14.31 -2.75
N PHE A 15 7.77 -13.26 -2.22
CA PHE A 15 8.08 -11.88 -2.61
C PHE A 15 9.45 -11.41 -2.14
N TYR A 16 10.00 -11.99 -1.07
CA TYR A 16 11.39 -11.79 -0.70
C TYR A 16 12.33 -12.37 -1.77
N GLU A 17 12.13 -13.63 -2.16
CA GLU A 17 12.93 -14.30 -3.21
C GLU A 17 12.86 -13.58 -4.55
N ILE A 18 11.66 -13.13 -4.95
CA ILE A 18 11.47 -12.34 -6.18
C ILE A 18 12.23 -11.02 -6.12
N GLU A 19 12.19 -10.30 -4.99
CA GLU A 19 13.00 -9.09 -4.80
C GLU A 19 14.50 -9.38 -4.94
N GLN A 20 15.00 -10.43 -4.28
CA GLN A 20 16.42 -10.77 -4.33
C GLN A 20 16.87 -11.16 -5.73
N LYS A 21 16.09 -11.98 -6.44
CA LYS A 21 16.40 -12.36 -7.83
C LYS A 21 16.44 -11.14 -8.75
N LEU A 22 15.45 -10.26 -8.67
CA LEU A 22 15.37 -9.06 -9.52
C LEU A 22 16.44 -8.02 -9.24
N ASN A 23 17.00 -7.98 -8.02
CA ASN A 23 18.09 -7.07 -7.68
C ASN A 23 19.50 -7.67 -7.88
N SER A 24 19.64 -9.00 -7.92
CA SER A 24 20.94 -9.68 -8.00
C SER A 24 21.30 -10.20 -9.39
N THR A 25 20.30 -10.48 -10.23
CA THR A 25 20.53 -11.01 -11.59
C THR A 25 20.30 -9.95 -12.65
N GLN A 26 21.15 -9.94 -13.67
CA GLN A 26 20.90 -9.14 -14.85
C GLN A 26 19.58 -9.59 -15.47
N ASN A 27 18.63 -8.67 -15.55
CA ASN A 27 17.29 -8.94 -16.03
C ASN A 27 16.88 -7.87 -17.05
N LYS A 28 15.81 -8.15 -17.78
CA LYS A 28 15.35 -7.29 -18.87
C LYS A 28 14.53 -6.08 -18.39
N LEU A 29 14.39 -5.82 -17.08
CA LEU A 29 13.61 -4.68 -16.58
C LEU A 29 14.11 -3.34 -17.10
N GLU A 30 15.43 -3.20 -17.28
CA GLU A 30 16.08 -1.99 -17.83
C GLU A 30 15.65 -1.69 -19.27
N LEU A 31 15.28 -2.73 -20.03
CA LEU A 31 14.90 -2.63 -21.44
C LEU A 31 13.41 -2.35 -21.64
N ILE A 32 12.60 -2.45 -20.59
CA ILE A 32 11.15 -2.23 -20.68
C ILE A 32 10.89 -0.73 -20.85
N LYS A 33 10.09 -0.36 -21.86
CA LYS A 33 9.69 1.03 -22.07
C LYS A 33 8.94 1.56 -20.84
N PHE A 34 9.44 2.64 -20.23
CA PHE A 34 8.78 3.33 -19.13
C PHE A 34 7.80 4.37 -19.69
N GLN A 35 6.51 4.24 -19.40
CA GLN A 35 5.54 5.31 -19.67
C GLN A 35 5.28 6.06 -18.36
N SER A 36 5.80 7.28 -18.27
CA SER A 36 5.82 8.07 -17.04
C SER A 36 4.54 8.86 -16.74
N GLU A 37 3.61 8.91 -17.68
CA GLU A 37 2.51 9.90 -17.63
C GLU A 37 1.22 9.36 -17.00
N GLU A 38 1.00 8.04 -17.00
CA GLU A 38 -0.12 7.42 -16.28
C GLU A 38 0.31 6.16 -15.53
N ALA A 39 0.27 6.19 -14.20
CA ALA A 39 0.62 5.07 -13.31
C ALA A 39 -0.14 3.75 -13.61
N ASN A 40 -1.20 3.79 -14.41
CA ASN A 40 -2.05 2.66 -14.74
C ASN A 40 -1.74 2.02 -16.12
N THR A 41 -0.80 2.59 -16.89
CA THR A 41 -0.57 2.26 -18.32
C THR A 41 0.67 1.42 -18.60
N ASP A 42 1.35 0.89 -17.57
CA ASP A 42 2.59 0.14 -17.77
C ASP A 42 2.32 -1.32 -18.20
N GLU A 43 1.61 -1.51 -19.33
CA GLU A 43 1.24 -2.81 -19.90
C GLU A 43 2.49 -3.67 -20.16
N PHE A 44 3.58 -3.07 -20.64
CA PHE A 44 4.84 -3.77 -20.86
C PHE A 44 5.44 -4.31 -19.55
N LEU A 45 5.32 -3.54 -18.47
CA LEU A 45 5.76 -3.97 -17.14
C LEU A 45 4.87 -5.11 -16.62
N LYS A 46 3.55 -5.02 -16.78
CA LYS A 46 2.60 -6.07 -16.42
C LYS A 46 2.91 -7.38 -17.14
N ARG A 47 3.08 -7.32 -18.47
CA ARG A 47 3.47 -8.48 -19.29
C ARG A 47 4.82 -9.07 -18.88
N TYR A 48 5.80 -8.23 -18.56
CA TYR A 48 7.09 -8.70 -18.06
C TYR A 48 6.93 -9.47 -16.75
N PHE A 49 6.25 -8.91 -15.76
CA PHE A 49 6.09 -9.58 -14.47
C PHE A 49 5.23 -10.84 -14.57
N LYS A 50 4.18 -10.84 -15.40
CA LYS A 50 3.46 -12.08 -15.73
C LYS A 50 4.42 -13.18 -16.19
N ASN A 51 5.25 -12.91 -17.18
CA ASN A 51 6.21 -13.89 -17.69
C ASN A 51 7.26 -14.29 -16.64
N PHE A 52 7.82 -13.32 -15.92
CA PHE A 52 8.86 -13.56 -14.93
C PHE A 52 8.36 -14.43 -13.77
N LEU A 53 7.20 -14.09 -13.21
CA LEU A 53 6.60 -14.81 -12.10
C LEU A 53 6.04 -16.18 -12.53
N SER A 54 5.61 -16.35 -13.78
CA SER A 54 5.24 -17.67 -14.33
C SER A 54 6.44 -18.63 -14.40
N VAL A 55 7.65 -18.13 -14.65
CA VAL A 55 8.89 -18.93 -14.61
C VAL A 55 9.33 -19.17 -13.17
N HIS A 56 9.28 -18.14 -12.33
CA HIS A 56 9.64 -18.19 -10.92
C HIS A 56 8.38 -18.37 -10.06
N ASN A 57 7.68 -19.48 -10.24
CA ASN A 57 6.32 -19.66 -9.71
C ASN A 57 6.24 -20.38 -8.35
N SER A 58 7.37 -20.75 -7.76
CA SER A 58 7.43 -21.44 -6.46
C SER A 58 8.65 -21.01 -5.66
N ILE A 59 8.71 -21.42 -4.40
CA ILE A 59 9.85 -21.15 -3.51
C ILE A 59 10.75 -22.38 -3.30
N LYS A 60 10.65 -23.44 -4.12
CA LYS A 60 11.39 -24.69 -3.89
C LYS A 60 12.91 -24.53 -3.88
N ASP A 61 13.41 -23.55 -4.61
CA ASP A 61 14.84 -23.24 -4.72
C ASP A 61 15.28 -22.14 -3.72
N THR A 62 14.47 -21.81 -2.71
CA THR A 62 14.81 -20.80 -1.71
C THR A 62 15.99 -21.24 -0.84
N GLU A 63 16.87 -20.30 -0.51
CA GLU A 63 17.90 -20.55 0.51
C GLU A 63 17.38 -20.38 1.94
N ILE A 64 16.20 -19.75 2.10
CA ILE A 64 15.53 -19.55 3.38
C ILE A 64 14.98 -20.88 3.88
N LYS A 65 15.43 -21.30 5.06
CA LYS A 65 14.98 -22.55 5.71
C LYS A 65 13.82 -22.33 6.67
N LYS A 66 13.69 -21.12 7.21
CA LYS A 66 12.70 -20.80 8.23
C LYS A 66 12.14 -19.40 8.03
N LEU A 67 10.85 -19.23 8.26
CA LEU A 67 10.21 -17.92 8.39
C LEU A 67 9.81 -17.71 9.85
N GLU A 68 10.11 -16.54 10.39
CA GLU A 68 9.60 -16.05 11.65
C GLU A 68 8.80 -14.77 11.41
N LEU A 69 7.50 -14.83 11.68
CA LEU A 69 6.57 -13.72 11.51
C LEU A 69 6.05 -13.29 12.88
N GLN A 70 6.46 -12.10 13.31
CA GLN A 70 5.93 -11.44 14.48
C GLN A 70 4.74 -10.57 14.09
N ILE A 71 3.56 -10.87 14.64
CA ILE A 71 2.34 -10.07 14.50
C ILE A 71 1.94 -9.59 15.89
N ASP A 72 2.03 -8.28 16.11
CA ASP A 72 1.81 -7.68 17.42
C ASP A 72 2.68 -8.35 18.51
N SER A 73 2.05 -9.02 19.47
CA SER A 73 2.72 -9.78 20.55
C SER A 73 2.93 -11.27 20.23
N GLU A 74 2.39 -11.76 19.11
CA GLU A 74 2.48 -13.17 18.72
C GLU A 74 3.65 -13.39 17.77
N THR A 75 4.38 -14.48 17.98
CA THR A 75 5.45 -14.92 17.07
C THR A 75 5.05 -16.25 16.48
N HIS A 76 4.98 -16.29 15.15
CA HIS A 76 4.71 -17.51 14.39
C HIS A 76 5.97 -17.93 13.67
N GLN A 77 6.24 -19.24 13.66
CA GLN A 77 7.41 -19.81 13.01
C GLN A 77 6.98 -20.98 12.13
N ILE A 78 7.63 -21.11 10.97
CA ILE A 78 7.37 -22.21 10.04
C ILE A 78 8.65 -22.61 9.30
N ASP A 79 8.83 -23.92 9.07
CA ASP A 79 9.86 -24.42 8.16
C ASP A 79 9.39 -24.20 6.71
N THR A 80 10.23 -23.61 5.86
CA THR A 80 9.83 -23.31 4.48
C THR A 80 9.49 -24.54 3.66
N LYS A 81 9.95 -25.73 4.04
CA LYS A 81 9.56 -27.00 3.40
C LYS A 81 8.06 -27.25 3.47
N GLU A 82 7.40 -26.80 4.53
CA GLU A 82 5.94 -26.92 4.67
C GLU A 82 5.17 -26.12 3.60
N LEU A 83 5.85 -25.16 2.96
CA LEU A 83 5.30 -24.26 1.96
C LEU A 83 5.61 -24.70 0.53
N PHE A 84 6.35 -25.79 0.31
CA PHE A 84 6.80 -26.22 -1.03
C PHE A 84 5.69 -26.72 -1.95
N ASN A 85 4.52 -27.04 -1.40
CA ASN A 85 3.35 -27.39 -2.19
C ASN A 85 2.67 -26.17 -2.82
N TYR A 86 2.95 -24.96 -2.31
CA TYR A 86 2.43 -23.73 -2.88
C TYR A 86 3.16 -23.38 -4.19
N GLN A 87 2.40 -23.14 -5.25
CA GLN A 87 2.89 -22.55 -6.48
C GLN A 87 1.86 -21.59 -7.09
N ILE A 88 2.35 -20.59 -7.81
CA ILE A 88 1.54 -19.82 -8.74
C ILE A 88 1.25 -20.68 -9.97
N LYS A 89 -0.03 -20.87 -10.27
CA LYS A 89 -0.52 -21.63 -11.43
C LYS A 89 -0.71 -20.73 -12.63
N ASN A 90 -1.41 -19.62 -12.42
CA ASN A 90 -1.73 -18.65 -13.46
C ASN A 90 -1.55 -17.23 -12.95
N ILE A 91 -1.31 -16.31 -13.88
CA ILE A 91 -1.19 -14.88 -13.63
C ILE A 91 -2.03 -14.17 -14.68
N PHE A 92 -3.07 -13.49 -14.22
CA PHE A 92 -4.00 -12.76 -15.08
C PHE A 92 -3.67 -11.28 -15.07
N LEU A 93 -3.62 -10.69 -16.27
CA LEU A 93 -3.62 -9.26 -16.48
C LEU A 93 -5.06 -8.71 -16.40
N PRO A 94 -5.26 -7.40 -16.18
CA PRO A 94 -6.59 -6.78 -16.11
C PRO A 94 -7.53 -7.16 -17.26
N GLU A 95 -6.99 -7.22 -18.47
CA GLU A 95 -7.70 -7.55 -19.71
C GLU A 95 -8.07 -9.04 -19.83
N GLU A 96 -7.41 -9.91 -19.07
CA GLU A 96 -7.61 -11.37 -19.09
C GLU A 96 -8.60 -11.83 -18.02
N LEU A 97 -8.98 -10.96 -17.08
CA LEU A 97 -9.93 -11.27 -16.02
C LEU A 97 -11.35 -11.46 -16.56
N THR A 98 -11.93 -12.63 -16.25
CA THR A 98 -13.33 -12.94 -16.57
C THR A 98 -14.30 -12.11 -15.74
N SER A 99 -15.53 -11.90 -16.23
CA SER A 99 -16.56 -11.18 -15.48
C SER A 99 -16.84 -11.78 -14.09
N ILE A 100 -16.72 -13.10 -13.94
CA ILE A 100 -16.89 -13.81 -12.66
C ILE A 100 -15.77 -13.43 -11.69
N GLN A 101 -14.51 -13.53 -12.11
CA GLN A 101 -13.35 -13.14 -11.28
C GLN A 101 -13.43 -11.65 -10.90
N LYS A 102 -13.85 -10.77 -11.80
CA LYS A 102 -14.05 -9.34 -11.51
C LYS A 102 -15.11 -9.14 -10.41
N GLN A 103 -16.20 -9.91 -10.43
CA GLN A 103 -17.22 -9.87 -9.39
C GLN A 103 -16.72 -10.43 -8.05
N GLU A 104 -15.93 -11.51 -8.05
CA GLU A 104 -15.35 -12.09 -6.83
C GLU A 104 -14.37 -11.11 -6.17
N ILE A 105 -13.50 -10.48 -6.96
CA ILE A 105 -12.63 -9.41 -6.49
C ILE A 105 -13.47 -8.27 -5.89
N THR A 106 -14.52 -7.83 -6.58
CA THR A 106 -15.42 -6.78 -6.06
C THR A 106 -16.05 -7.16 -4.72
N LYS A 107 -16.52 -8.40 -4.56
CA LYS A 107 -17.14 -8.88 -3.31
C LYS A 107 -16.12 -8.98 -2.17
N SER A 108 -14.88 -9.33 -2.48
CA SER A 108 -13.80 -9.43 -1.48
C SER A 108 -13.30 -8.07 -0.99
N LYS A 109 -13.41 -7.02 -1.82
CA LYS A 109 -12.95 -5.66 -1.51
C LYS A 109 -14.11 -4.83 -0.92
N LYS A 110 -13.92 -4.28 0.28
CA LYS A 110 -14.81 -3.23 0.84
C LYS A 110 -14.64 -1.86 0.16
N SER A 111 -13.57 -1.70 -0.63
CA SER A 111 -13.21 -0.50 -1.38
C SER A 111 -13.85 -0.48 -2.78
N VAL A 112 -13.84 0.68 -3.44
CA VAL A 112 -14.30 0.81 -4.83
C VAL A 112 -13.48 -0.12 -5.72
N TYR A 113 -14.16 -0.94 -6.51
CA TYR A 113 -13.53 -1.93 -7.38
C TYR A 113 -12.49 -1.30 -8.32
N THR A 114 -11.31 -1.92 -8.34
CA THR A 114 -10.23 -1.64 -9.28
C THR A 114 -9.67 -2.97 -9.78
N ASN A 115 -9.39 -3.04 -11.09
CA ASN A 115 -8.68 -4.18 -11.64
C ASN A 115 -7.26 -4.21 -11.06
N PRO A 116 -6.81 -5.33 -10.46
CA PRO A 116 -5.44 -5.44 -9.98
C PRO A 116 -4.46 -5.46 -11.15
N ASP A 117 -3.24 -4.97 -10.96
CA ASP A 117 -2.22 -4.99 -12.02
C ASP A 117 -1.81 -6.42 -12.40
N LEU A 118 -1.72 -7.31 -11.40
CA LEU A 118 -1.60 -8.75 -11.58
C LEU A 118 -2.56 -9.45 -10.63
N TYR A 119 -3.19 -10.52 -11.10
CA TYR A 119 -4.01 -11.41 -10.29
C TYR A 119 -3.44 -12.81 -10.32
N LEU A 120 -2.91 -13.26 -9.18
CA LEU A 120 -2.25 -14.55 -9.04
C LEU A 120 -3.28 -15.60 -8.66
N GLU A 121 -3.29 -16.71 -9.40
CA GLU A 121 -3.92 -17.96 -8.97
C GLU A 121 -2.83 -18.85 -8.35
N ILE A 122 -3.00 -19.20 -7.08
CA ILE A 122 -2.02 -19.93 -6.28
C ILE A 122 -2.67 -21.25 -5.85
N SER A 123 -1.94 -22.35 -5.94
CA SER A 123 -2.41 -23.66 -5.48
C SER A 123 -1.45 -24.22 -4.44
N ASP A 124 -1.99 -24.82 -3.38
CA ASP A 124 -1.25 -25.66 -2.42
C ASP A 124 -1.29 -27.15 -2.78
N GLY A 125 -1.78 -27.50 -3.98
CA GLY A 125 -2.02 -28.87 -4.44
C GLY A 125 -3.45 -29.37 -4.18
N ILE A 126 -4.23 -28.72 -3.32
CA ILE A 126 -5.60 -29.11 -2.97
C ILE A 126 -6.57 -27.96 -3.28
N THR A 127 -6.25 -26.77 -2.78
CA THR A 127 -7.08 -25.56 -2.84
C THR A 127 -6.47 -24.56 -3.81
N LEU A 128 -7.34 -23.75 -4.44
CA LEU A 128 -6.94 -22.58 -5.20
C LEU A 128 -7.20 -21.31 -4.38
N PHE A 129 -6.21 -20.43 -4.36
CA PHE A 129 -6.23 -19.13 -3.72
C PHE A 129 -6.01 -18.06 -4.78
N TYR A 130 -6.48 -16.85 -4.51
CA TYR A 130 -6.29 -15.73 -5.41
C TYR A 130 -5.81 -14.50 -4.67
N GLU A 131 -4.74 -13.90 -5.20
CA GLU A 131 -4.08 -12.75 -4.57
C GLU A 131 -3.81 -11.68 -5.62
N SER A 132 -4.13 -10.43 -5.28
CA SER A 132 -3.82 -9.30 -6.14
C SER A 132 -2.46 -8.70 -5.81
N VAL A 133 -1.80 -8.19 -6.86
CA VAL A 133 -0.51 -7.52 -6.76
C VAL A 133 -0.56 -6.21 -7.53
N GLU A 134 -0.16 -5.14 -6.87
CA GLU A 134 -0.02 -3.81 -7.44
C GLU A 134 1.41 -3.63 -7.99
N LEU A 135 1.53 -3.01 -9.16
CA LEU A 135 2.81 -2.63 -9.75
C LEU A 135 2.97 -1.11 -9.67
N LYS A 136 4.05 -0.67 -9.03
CA LYS A 136 4.39 0.76 -8.98
C LYS A 136 5.76 0.98 -9.61
N SER A 137 5.91 2.03 -10.40
CA SER A 137 7.17 2.36 -11.04
C SER A 137 7.47 3.87 -10.94
N THR A 138 8.73 4.23 -10.69
CA THR A 138 9.14 5.64 -10.53
C THR A 138 10.58 5.87 -10.98
N LYS A 139 10.86 7.08 -11.49
CA LYS A 139 12.24 7.54 -11.76
C LYS A 139 12.90 8.23 -10.58
N ASN A 140 12.10 8.84 -9.70
CA ASN A 140 12.61 9.66 -8.60
C ASN A 140 12.57 8.85 -7.30
N ASP A 141 11.42 8.84 -6.64
CA ASP A 141 11.20 8.10 -5.41
C ASP A 141 9.71 8.01 -5.11
N THR A 142 9.05 9.15 -5.14
CA THR A 142 7.64 9.28 -4.79
C THR A 142 6.76 9.48 -6.00
N ILE A 143 5.58 8.87 -6.00
CA ILE A 143 4.51 9.07 -6.98
C ILE A 143 3.17 9.22 -6.26
N PRO A 144 2.16 9.85 -6.88
CA PRO A 144 0.80 9.73 -6.40
C PRO A 144 0.41 8.25 -6.32
N GLY A 145 -0.10 7.81 -5.17
CA GLY A 145 -0.68 6.49 -5.03
C GLY A 145 -2.05 6.38 -5.69
N SER A 146 -2.71 5.25 -5.47
CA SER A 146 -4.12 5.04 -5.80
C SER A 146 -5.02 5.93 -4.92
N SER A 147 -6.28 6.14 -5.32
CA SER A 147 -7.25 6.86 -4.46
C SER A 147 -7.41 6.14 -3.12
N VAL A 148 -7.53 6.87 -2.00
CA VAL A 148 -7.81 6.27 -0.67
C VAL A 148 -9.01 5.32 -0.71
N GLN A 149 -10.01 5.60 -1.54
CA GLN A 149 -11.20 4.77 -1.71
C GLN A 149 -10.96 3.45 -2.46
N GLN A 150 -9.80 3.29 -3.10
CA GLN A 150 -9.44 2.14 -3.94
C GLN A 150 -8.30 1.32 -3.32
N ILE A 151 -7.54 1.88 -2.38
CA ILE A 151 -6.37 1.23 -1.78
C ILE A 151 -6.80 0.01 -0.96
N LEU A 152 -6.14 -1.11 -1.24
CA LEU A 152 -6.05 -2.21 -0.30
C LEU A 152 -4.73 -2.09 0.49
N PRO A 153 -4.77 -1.79 1.80
CA PRO A 153 -3.54 -1.52 2.56
C PRO A 153 -2.55 -2.69 2.57
N PHE A 154 -3.08 -3.91 2.61
CA PHE A 154 -2.31 -5.16 2.71
C PHE A 154 -2.21 -5.92 1.38
N GLU A 155 -2.51 -5.26 0.27
CA GLU A 155 -2.21 -5.79 -1.06
C GLU A 155 -0.70 -5.77 -1.29
N TRP A 156 -0.19 -6.82 -1.94
CA TRP A 156 1.22 -6.90 -2.28
C TRP A 156 1.56 -5.85 -3.34
N VAL A 157 2.72 -5.22 -3.20
CA VAL A 157 3.26 -4.29 -4.18
C VAL A 157 4.63 -4.76 -4.65
N ILE A 158 4.87 -4.69 -5.96
CA ILE A 158 6.21 -4.69 -6.53
C ILE A 158 6.48 -3.26 -6.97
N PHE A 159 7.39 -2.59 -6.28
CA PHE A 159 7.78 -1.21 -6.54
C PHE A 159 9.14 -1.18 -7.25
N ILE A 160 9.18 -0.61 -8.44
CA ILE A 160 10.37 -0.50 -9.28
C ILE A 160 10.84 0.96 -9.30
N LYS A 161 12.08 1.19 -8.87
CA LYS A 161 12.77 2.46 -9.07
C LYS A 161 13.75 2.34 -10.21
N ARG A 162 13.65 3.24 -11.18
CA ARG A 162 14.52 3.29 -12.35
C ARG A 162 15.38 4.55 -12.33
N ASN A 163 16.68 4.37 -12.29
CA ASN A 163 17.64 5.43 -12.55
C ASN A 163 18.16 5.29 -13.98
N VAL A 164 18.95 6.26 -14.44
CA VAL A 164 19.53 6.27 -15.80
C VAL A 164 20.33 4.99 -16.10
N ASN A 165 20.99 4.41 -15.09
CA ASN A 165 21.90 3.27 -15.24
C ASN A 165 21.56 2.07 -14.33
N SER A 166 20.42 2.08 -13.65
CA SER A 166 20.11 0.99 -12.71
C SER A 166 18.61 0.83 -12.49
N VAL A 167 18.18 -0.40 -12.34
CA VAL A 167 16.85 -0.72 -11.82
C VAL A 167 16.98 -1.32 -10.43
N SER A 168 16.15 -0.87 -9.50
CA SER A 168 16.03 -1.42 -8.16
C SER A 168 14.58 -1.79 -7.90
N VAL A 169 14.37 -2.92 -7.26
CA VAL A 169 13.03 -3.45 -6.95
C VAL A 169 12.87 -3.59 -5.45
N ALA A 170 11.69 -3.28 -4.95
CA ALA A 170 11.29 -3.53 -3.57
C ALA A 170 9.88 -4.12 -3.56
N THR A 171 9.64 -5.11 -2.71
CA THR A 171 8.37 -5.79 -2.50
C THR A 171 7.90 -5.62 -1.07
N GLY A 172 6.59 -5.71 -0.84
CA GLY A 172 5.99 -5.65 0.48
C GLY A 172 4.51 -5.33 0.38
N PHE A 173 3.89 -4.89 1.48
CA PHE A 173 2.51 -4.41 1.43
C PHE A 173 2.43 -2.95 0.98
N TYR A 174 1.36 -2.60 0.27
CA TYR A 174 1.09 -1.25 -0.21
C TYR A 174 1.23 -0.20 0.90
N ILE A 175 0.67 -0.46 2.08
CA ILE A 175 0.74 0.44 3.24
C ILE A 175 2.18 0.79 3.66
N ASN A 176 3.14 -0.13 3.46
CA ASN A 176 4.53 0.08 3.82
C ASN A 176 5.17 1.17 2.94
N SER A 177 4.69 1.34 1.71
CA SER A 177 5.15 2.38 0.78
C SER A 177 4.56 3.78 1.04
N ILE A 178 3.50 3.92 1.84
CA ILE A 178 2.85 5.22 2.09
C ILE A 178 3.74 6.14 2.92
N THR A 179 3.92 7.38 2.43
CA THR A 179 4.81 8.40 3.04
C THR A 179 4.21 9.19 4.20
N LYS A 180 2.87 9.15 4.38
CA LYS A 180 2.03 10.01 5.25
C LYS A 180 1.69 11.40 4.68
N LYS A 181 2.21 11.77 3.50
CA LYS A 181 1.81 13.02 2.84
C LYS A 181 0.50 12.82 2.06
N LEU A 182 -0.50 13.64 2.35
CA LEU A 182 -1.65 13.86 1.49
C LEU A 182 -1.48 15.17 0.72
N SER A 183 -1.63 15.13 -0.61
CA SER A 183 -1.88 16.34 -1.38
C SER A 183 -3.26 16.88 -1.00
N PHE A 184 -3.40 18.21 -0.94
CA PHE A 184 -4.71 18.83 -0.70
C PHE A 184 -5.70 18.36 -1.76
N PRO A 185 -6.80 17.70 -1.37
CA PRO A 185 -7.69 17.06 -2.34
C PRO A 185 -8.66 18.07 -2.98
N ASP A 186 -8.69 18.12 -4.30
CA ASP A 186 -9.87 18.58 -5.07
C ASP A 186 -10.89 17.43 -5.27
N ARG A 187 -10.45 16.18 -5.02
CA ARG A 187 -11.21 14.92 -5.05
C ARG A 187 -10.62 13.98 -3.99
N SER A 188 -11.26 12.84 -3.67
CA SER A 188 -10.74 11.81 -2.76
C SER A 188 -9.20 11.69 -2.84
N PRO A 189 -8.48 11.91 -1.74
CA PRO A 189 -7.05 12.11 -1.79
C PRO A 189 -6.33 10.84 -2.27
N ARG A 190 -5.15 11.05 -2.86
CA ARG A 190 -4.21 9.98 -3.22
C ARG A 190 -3.01 10.11 -2.31
N PRO A 191 -2.82 9.20 -1.33
CA PRO A 191 -1.64 9.25 -0.49
C PRO A 191 -0.41 9.07 -1.37
N GLN A 192 0.62 9.87 -1.11
CA GLN A 192 1.88 9.71 -1.79
C GLN A 192 2.55 8.41 -1.31
N VAL A 193 2.95 7.58 -2.27
CA VAL A 193 3.76 6.38 -2.03
C VAL A 193 5.21 6.65 -2.45
N GLY A 194 6.16 6.04 -1.75
CA GLY A 194 7.60 6.22 -1.96
C GLY A 194 8.34 4.89 -1.99
N PHE A 195 9.24 4.73 -2.97
CA PHE A 195 10.09 3.55 -3.08
C PHE A 195 11.00 3.44 -1.85
N LYS A 196 11.64 4.55 -1.46
CA LYS A 196 12.49 4.61 -0.26
C LYS A 196 11.72 4.26 1.01
N ASN A 197 10.45 4.66 1.14
CA ASN A 197 9.63 4.30 2.29
C ASN A 197 9.46 2.79 2.43
N LEU A 198 9.23 2.08 1.32
CA LEU A 198 9.15 0.63 1.32
C LEU A 198 10.50 -0.02 1.66
N VAL A 199 11.59 0.48 1.05
CA VAL A 199 12.95 -0.01 1.34
C VAL A 199 13.34 0.19 2.80
N ASP A 200 13.07 1.37 3.36
CA ASP A 200 13.39 1.69 4.76
C ASP A 200 12.53 0.85 5.72
N TRP A 201 11.27 0.57 5.36
CA TRP A 201 10.44 -0.38 6.09
C TRP A 201 11.03 -1.80 6.04
N ASN A 202 11.39 -2.29 4.85
CA ASN A 202 11.99 -3.61 4.68
C ASN A 202 13.29 -3.74 5.50
N LYS A 203 14.20 -2.78 5.43
CA LYS A 203 15.44 -2.80 6.25
C LYS A 203 15.19 -2.92 7.74
N LYS A 204 14.12 -2.28 8.23
CA LYS A 204 13.80 -2.26 9.65
C LYS A 204 13.08 -3.55 10.09
N TYR A 205 12.16 -4.04 9.27
CA TYR A 205 11.15 -5.01 9.68
C TYR A 205 11.16 -6.33 8.87
N ARG A 206 12.01 -6.46 7.85
CA ARG A 206 12.20 -7.70 7.07
C ARG A 206 13.70 -7.98 6.92
N LYS A 207 14.21 -8.96 7.66
CA LYS A 207 15.64 -9.26 7.72
C LYS A 207 15.90 -10.74 7.49
N GLU A 208 16.98 -11.04 6.79
CA GLU A 208 17.48 -12.40 6.68
C GLU A 208 18.70 -12.58 7.57
N GLU A 209 18.68 -13.56 8.47
CA GLU A 209 19.84 -13.97 9.25
C GLU A 209 19.93 -15.50 9.32
N LYS A 210 21.11 -16.06 9.00
CA LYS A 210 21.38 -17.51 9.08
C LYS A 210 20.29 -18.36 8.38
N LYS A 211 19.88 -17.96 7.17
CA LYS A 211 18.80 -18.62 6.39
C LYS A 211 17.42 -18.61 7.06
N THR A 212 17.20 -17.70 8.01
CA THR A 212 15.88 -17.41 8.58
C THR A 212 15.44 -16.03 8.11
N LEU A 213 14.24 -15.94 7.53
CA LEU A 213 13.60 -14.68 7.20
C LEU A 213 12.76 -14.24 8.40
N PHE A 214 13.10 -13.09 8.98
CA PHE A 214 12.39 -12.46 10.09
C PHE A 214 11.53 -11.32 9.56
N ILE A 215 10.25 -11.30 9.94
CA ILE A 215 9.30 -10.27 9.54
C ILE A 215 8.55 -9.77 10.77
N GLU A 216 8.55 -8.46 10.99
CA GLU A 216 7.80 -7.81 12.06
C GLU A 216 6.66 -6.98 11.45
N ASN A 217 5.41 -7.35 11.74
CA ASN A 217 4.22 -6.67 11.27
C ASN A 217 3.31 -6.33 12.45
N ASN A 218 3.64 -5.25 13.14
CA ASN A 218 2.88 -4.75 14.29
C ASN A 218 1.82 -3.72 13.86
N SER A 219 0.61 -3.87 14.38
CA SER A 219 -0.54 -2.99 14.15
C SER A 219 -0.24 -1.52 14.48
N GLN A 220 0.59 -1.26 15.49
CA GLN A 220 1.01 0.09 15.88
C GLN A 220 1.85 0.77 14.80
N ILE A 221 2.67 0.02 14.05
CA ILE A 221 3.50 0.56 12.94
C ILE A 221 2.62 1.19 11.86
N ASN A 222 1.44 0.60 11.64
CA ASN A 222 0.53 0.95 10.57
C ASN A 222 -0.67 1.78 11.02
N THR A 223 -0.88 2.00 12.32
CA THR A 223 -2.09 2.65 12.88
C THR A 223 -2.36 4.01 12.24
N GLU A 224 -1.37 4.90 12.20
CA GLU A 224 -1.52 6.24 11.61
C GLU A 224 -1.83 6.19 10.11
N LYS A 225 -1.20 5.24 9.38
CA LYS A 225 -1.47 5.02 7.96
C LYS A 225 -2.84 4.39 7.73
N LEU A 226 -3.35 3.58 8.65
CA LEU A 226 -4.69 3.00 8.57
C LEU A 226 -5.76 4.04 8.86
N LYS A 227 -5.58 4.91 9.85
CA LYS A 227 -6.47 6.06 10.10
C LYS A 227 -6.65 6.90 8.83
N LEU A 228 -5.53 7.21 8.17
CA LEU A 228 -5.51 7.92 6.89
C LEU A 228 -6.38 7.25 5.81
N LEU A 229 -6.38 5.92 5.74
CA LEU A 229 -7.07 5.18 4.69
C LEU A 229 -8.54 4.91 5.03
N ILE A 230 -8.88 4.82 6.32
CA ILE A 230 -10.23 4.55 6.81
C ILE A 230 -11.07 5.83 6.83
N ASP A 231 -10.54 6.89 7.44
CA ASP A 231 -11.22 8.20 7.54
C ASP A 231 -10.22 9.33 7.26
N TRP A 232 -9.96 9.49 5.97
CA TRP A 232 -9.05 10.53 5.50
C TRP A 232 -9.58 11.95 5.79
N GLN A 233 -10.90 12.13 5.94
CA GLN A 233 -11.51 13.43 6.18
C GLN A 233 -11.28 13.86 7.63
N ASP A 234 -11.50 12.96 8.59
CA ASP A 234 -11.16 13.20 10.00
C ASP A 234 -9.66 13.36 10.21
N TYR A 235 -8.84 12.56 9.51
CA TYR A 235 -7.38 12.72 9.52
C TYR A 235 -6.96 14.13 9.07
N LEU A 236 -7.50 14.61 7.93
CA LEU A 236 -7.20 15.96 7.43
C LEU A 236 -7.74 17.05 8.36
N ALA A 237 -8.95 16.90 8.90
CA ALA A 237 -9.53 17.84 9.85
C ALA A 237 -8.65 17.96 11.10
N SER A 238 -8.12 16.84 11.59
CA SER A 238 -7.16 16.79 12.70
C SER A 238 -5.84 17.49 12.34
N GLU A 239 -5.26 17.22 11.17
CA GLU A 239 -4.05 17.93 10.72
C GLU A 239 -4.29 19.45 10.57
N TRP A 240 -5.44 19.87 10.05
CA TRP A 240 -5.79 21.29 9.90
C TRP A 240 -6.02 21.96 11.24
N LEU A 241 -6.56 21.24 12.22
CA LEU A 241 -6.70 21.73 13.58
C LEU A 241 -5.34 22.04 14.20
N GLU A 242 -4.31 21.23 13.95
CA GLU A 242 -2.94 21.51 14.42
C GLU A 242 -2.33 22.76 13.76
N ILE A 243 -2.72 23.09 12.52
CA ILE A 243 -2.32 24.35 11.87
C ILE A 243 -2.95 25.56 12.59
N ILE A 244 -4.19 25.43 13.03
CA ILE A 244 -4.93 26.48 13.74
C ILE A 244 -4.40 26.66 15.16
N LYS A 245 -4.07 25.56 15.86
CA LYS A 245 -3.49 25.58 17.21
C LYS A 245 -2.05 26.09 17.27
N SER A 246 -1.36 26.18 16.14
CA SER A 246 0.05 26.56 16.12
C SER A 246 0.24 28.04 16.47
N ASP A 247 1.11 28.32 17.45
CA ASP A 247 1.46 29.69 17.87
C ASP A 247 2.33 30.45 16.85
N PHE A 248 2.81 29.79 15.79
CA PHE A 248 3.77 30.36 14.86
C PHE A 248 3.36 30.14 13.40
N SER A 249 3.48 31.17 12.58
CA SER A 249 3.40 31.05 11.13
C SER A 249 4.76 30.68 10.54
N LYS A 250 4.79 29.73 9.59
CA LYS A 250 6.01 29.38 8.87
C LYS A 250 6.18 30.33 7.69
N LYS A 251 7.41 30.84 7.49
CA LYS A 251 7.75 31.83 6.44
C LYS A 251 7.32 31.43 5.02
N ASN A 252 7.28 30.12 4.72
CA ASN A 252 6.91 29.57 3.41
C ASN A 252 5.70 28.62 3.48
N GLU A 253 4.73 28.93 4.35
CA GLU A 253 3.52 28.11 4.41
C GLU A 253 2.60 28.31 3.19
N LYS A 254 1.76 27.31 2.92
CA LYS A 254 0.78 27.38 1.83
C LYS A 254 -0.27 28.44 2.16
N TRP A 255 -0.70 29.20 1.15
CA TRP A 255 -1.74 30.24 1.30
C TRP A 255 -3.02 29.72 1.99
N PHE A 256 -3.35 28.44 1.78
CA PHE A 256 -4.52 27.79 2.38
C PHE A 256 -4.48 27.76 3.92
N ASN A 257 -3.29 27.68 4.53
CA ASN A 257 -3.17 27.75 5.99
C ASN A 257 -3.74 29.07 6.52
N ASN A 258 -3.52 30.17 5.80
CA ASN A 258 -4.09 31.47 6.15
C ASN A 258 -5.62 31.51 5.93
N ALA A 259 -6.11 30.85 4.88
CA ALA A 259 -7.55 30.73 4.65
C ALA A 259 -8.25 29.95 5.77
N LEU A 260 -7.65 28.85 6.25
CA LEU A 260 -8.13 28.10 7.43
C LEU A 260 -8.22 28.98 8.66
N ARG A 261 -7.14 29.72 9.00
CA ARG A 261 -7.15 30.63 10.17
C ARG A 261 -8.23 31.71 10.06
N LYS A 262 -8.37 32.33 8.89
CA LYS A 262 -9.44 33.32 8.63
C LYS A 262 -10.83 32.72 8.78
N PHE A 263 -11.06 31.50 8.26
CA PHE A 263 -12.31 30.79 8.44
C PHE A 263 -12.58 30.50 9.92
N SER A 264 -11.58 30.01 10.67
CA SER A 264 -11.70 29.71 12.10
C SER A 264 -12.05 30.95 12.92
N ILE A 265 -11.41 32.09 12.67
CA ILE A 265 -11.75 33.36 13.34
C ILE A 265 -13.20 33.73 13.07
N LYS A 266 -13.62 33.74 11.80
CA LYS A 266 -15.01 34.07 11.44
C LYS A 266 -16.03 33.10 12.03
N PHE A 267 -15.68 31.82 12.12
CA PHE A 267 -16.53 30.82 12.75
C PHE A 267 -16.64 31.03 14.26
N LEU A 268 -15.53 31.35 14.93
CA LEU A 268 -15.52 31.70 16.36
C LEU A 268 -16.37 32.94 16.64
N GLU A 269 -16.13 34.03 15.90
CA GLU A 269 -16.93 35.28 15.98
C GLU A 269 -18.42 35.02 15.78
N TYR A 270 -18.79 34.14 14.83
CA TYR A 270 -20.19 33.73 14.64
C TYR A 270 -20.72 32.98 15.88
N THR A 271 -19.97 32.01 16.40
CA THR A 271 -20.40 31.21 17.55
C THR A 271 -20.45 31.96 18.87
N GLU A 272 -19.67 33.03 19.03
CA GLU A 272 -19.71 33.92 20.21
C GLU A 272 -21.05 34.67 20.31
N ASN A 273 -21.73 34.87 19.17
CA ASN A 273 -23.06 35.49 19.13
C ASN A 273 -24.21 34.50 19.39
N LEU A 274 -23.92 33.21 19.57
CA LEU A 274 -24.92 32.17 19.81
C LEU A 274 -25.02 31.84 21.31
N ASN A 275 -26.22 31.51 21.77
CA ASN A 275 -26.42 30.91 23.09
C ASN A 275 -26.11 29.41 23.08
N GLU A 276 -26.11 28.76 24.26
CA GLU A 276 -25.75 27.34 24.37
C GLU A 276 -26.69 26.38 23.64
N GLU A 277 -28.00 26.69 23.57
CA GLU A 277 -28.95 25.89 22.81
C GLU A 277 -28.65 25.98 21.30
N GLU A 278 -28.40 27.19 20.80
CA GLU A 278 -28.05 27.45 19.40
C GLU A 278 -26.73 26.78 19.00
N LYS A 279 -25.71 26.82 19.87
CA LYS A 279 -24.43 26.12 19.66
C LYS A 279 -24.64 24.60 19.55
N ASN A 280 -25.46 24.03 20.43
CA ASN A 280 -25.78 22.60 20.40
C ASN A 280 -26.55 22.22 19.12
N ASN A 281 -27.51 23.04 18.72
CA ASN A 281 -28.26 22.85 17.47
C ASN A 281 -27.34 22.93 16.24
N LEU A 282 -26.40 23.90 16.22
CA LEU A 282 -25.39 24.00 15.16
C LEU A 282 -24.51 22.74 15.09
N LYS A 283 -24.04 22.25 16.24
CA LYS A 283 -23.21 21.05 16.32
C LYS A 283 -23.94 19.81 15.81
N LEU A 284 -25.21 19.64 16.19
CA LEU A 284 -26.07 18.55 15.68
C LEU A 284 -26.28 18.67 14.17
N LYS A 285 -26.59 19.87 13.68
CA LYS A 285 -26.74 20.14 12.24
C LYS A 285 -25.47 19.78 11.47
N LEU A 286 -24.30 20.19 11.93
CA LEU A 286 -23.02 19.88 11.29
C LEU A 286 -22.75 18.37 11.29
N ARG A 287 -22.96 17.68 12.41
CA ARG A 287 -22.82 16.22 12.50
C ARG A 287 -23.71 15.49 11.50
N ASN A 288 -24.94 15.96 11.31
CA ASN A 288 -25.89 15.36 10.37
C ASN A 288 -25.55 15.64 8.89
N LEU A 289 -24.72 16.65 8.61
CA LEU A 289 -24.29 17.01 7.26
C LEU A 289 -22.99 16.31 6.82
N ILE A 290 -22.22 15.77 7.77
CA ILE A 290 -21.05 14.92 7.48
C ILE A 290 -21.57 13.59 6.92
N LYS A 291 -20.99 13.15 5.80
CA LYS A 291 -21.39 11.94 5.06
C LYS A 291 -20.33 10.86 5.20
#